data_AF-A0A924NFY2-F1
#
_entry.id   AF-A0A924NFY2-F1
#
_cell.length_a   1.000
_cell.length_b   1.000
_cell.length_c   1.000
_cell.angle_alpha   90.00
_cell.angle_beta   90.00
_cell.angle_gamma   90.00
#
_symmetry.space_group_name_H-M   'P 1'
#
loop_
_entity.id
_entity.type
_entity.pdbx_description
1 polymer ?
#
loop_
_entity_poly.entity_id
_entity_poly.type
_entity_poly.pdbx_seq_one_letter_code
_entity_poly.pdbx_strand_id
1 'polypeptide(L)'
;QTAGIAPGDRVLVQVTGPAELGKAIPVTTRLLFKSRYAILTPGAPGLNISRKIRDEDMRAELNDLAKQAMAGAATDLGLILRSASEAADSGDVAGDIADMRALAEAVLVDLTGPPELLVEGASAQETAWRDWADPVPDEVVDTPGGFADHSIYEMIDALRQPRVALAGGGHMMIEPTRALLSIDVNTGPDTSPAASLKANIAAARELPRQLRLRGLGGQIVVDFSPMPKKDRAILDQVLRSAFKGEAAETNLAGWTTLGLFEMTRKRDRLPLSEVLA
;
A
#
# COMPACT_ATOMS: atom_id res chain seq x y z
N GLN A 1 -3.19 -18.54 -12.54
CA GLN A 1 -4.50 -18.79 -11.92
C GLN A 1 -5.52 -19.00 -13.04
N THR A 2 -5.39 -20.07 -13.81
CA THR A 2 -6.26 -20.37 -14.97
C THR A 2 -6.78 -21.80 -14.94
N ALA A 3 -6.55 -22.52 -13.83
CA ALA A 3 -7.07 -23.86 -13.68
C ALA A 3 -8.60 -23.78 -13.53
N GLY A 4 -9.32 -24.42 -14.46
CA GLY A 4 -10.78 -24.53 -14.41
C GLY A 4 -11.55 -23.41 -15.10
N ILE A 5 -10.92 -22.55 -15.91
CA ILE A 5 -11.62 -21.56 -16.75
C ILE A 5 -11.46 -21.94 -18.22
N ALA A 6 -12.56 -22.12 -18.93
CA ALA A 6 -12.63 -22.41 -20.35
C ALA A 6 -13.02 -21.14 -21.15
N PRO A 7 -12.64 -21.06 -22.45
CA PRO A 7 -13.12 -20.00 -23.33
C PRO A 7 -14.66 -19.98 -23.38
N GLY A 8 -15.25 -18.82 -23.12
CA GLY A 8 -16.70 -18.63 -23.07
C GLY A 8 -17.29 -18.68 -21.67
N ASP A 9 -16.52 -19.11 -20.66
CA ASP A 9 -16.95 -19.04 -19.26
C ASP A 9 -17.18 -17.59 -18.84
N ARG A 10 -18.25 -17.40 -18.08
CA ARG A 10 -18.55 -16.12 -17.42
C ARG A 10 -17.88 -16.12 -16.07
N VAL A 11 -17.11 -15.08 -15.81
CA VAL A 11 -16.32 -14.98 -14.59
C VAL A 11 -16.42 -13.57 -14.01
N LEU A 12 -16.66 -13.49 -12.71
CA LEU A 12 -16.50 -12.25 -11.98
C LEU A 12 -15.02 -11.97 -11.79
N VAL A 13 -14.63 -10.74 -12.07
CA VAL A 13 -13.25 -10.31 -11.94
C VAL A 13 -13.18 -8.96 -11.24
N GLN A 14 -12.16 -8.79 -10.41
CA GLN A 14 -11.85 -7.52 -9.75
C GLN A 14 -10.54 -6.98 -10.30
N VAL A 15 -10.51 -5.69 -10.65
CA VAL A 15 -9.28 -4.98 -11.02
C VAL A 15 -8.37 -4.89 -9.79
N THR A 16 -7.11 -5.31 -9.94
CA THR A 16 -6.15 -5.41 -8.83
C THR A 16 -5.13 -4.28 -8.80
N GLY A 17 -5.07 -3.46 -9.84
CA GLY A 17 -4.14 -2.36 -9.95
C GLY A 17 -4.08 -1.78 -11.37
N PRO A 18 -3.25 -0.76 -11.57
CA PRO A 18 -3.05 -0.17 -12.89
C PRO A 18 -2.28 -1.10 -13.83
N ALA A 19 -2.35 -0.81 -15.13
CA ALA A 19 -1.50 -1.43 -16.15
C ALA A 19 -0.70 -0.36 -16.89
N GLU A 20 0.52 -0.73 -17.29
CA GLU A 20 1.30 0.09 -18.23
C GLU A 20 0.56 0.17 -19.57
N LEU A 21 0.74 1.27 -20.30
CA LEU A 21 0.11 1.49 -21.60
C LEU A 21 0.36 0.30 -22.56
N GLY A 22 -0.72 -0.22 -23.14
CA GLY A 22 -0.67 -1.36 -24.06
C GLY A 22 -0.63 -2.73 -23.39
N LYS A 23 -0.58 -2.82 -22.05
CA LYS A 23 -0.74 -4.07 -21.30
C LYS A 23 -2.18 -4.25 -20.84
N ALA A 24 -2.58 -5.51 -20.66
CA ALA A 24 -3.87 -5.84 -20.08
C ALA A 24 -3.94 -5.40 -18.61
N ILE A 25 -5.11 -4.91 -18.19
CA ILE A 25 -5.39 -4.57 -16.79
C ILE A 25 -5.32 -5.84 -15.94
N PRO A 26 -4.53 -5.87 -14.86
CA PRO A 26 -4.42 -7.04 -14.02
C PRO A 26 -5.72 -7.24 -13.22
N VAL A 27 -6.34 -8.40 -13.40
CA VAL A 27 -7.57 -8.78 -12.69
C VAL A 27 -7.38 -10.05 -11.88
N THR A 28 -8.27 -10.26 -10.90
CA THR A 28 -8.35 -11.50 -10.11
C THR A 28 -9.78 -11.99 -10.00
N THR A 29 -9.97 -13.31 -9.95
CA THR A 29 -11.25 -13.95 -9.61
C THR A 29 -11.43 -14.12 -8.10
N ARG A 30 -10.40 -13.80 -7.30
CA ARG A 30 -10.49 -13.78 -5.83
C ARG A 30 -10.98 -12.42 -5.37
N LEU A 31 -12.30 -12.23 -5.43
CA LEU A 31 -12.94 -10.98 -5.07
C LEU A 31 -12.72 -10.64 -3.60
N LEU A 32 -12.53 -9.36 -3.30
CA LEU A 32 -12.47 -8.81 -1.95
C LEU A 32 -13.32 -7.54 -1.91
N PHE A 33 -14.29 -7.50 -0.99
CA PHE A 33 -15.10 -6.30 -0.75
C PHE A 33 -14.57 -5.64 0.52
N LYS A 34 -13.99 -4.44 0.36
CA LYS A 34 -13.24 -3.76 1.42
C LYS A 34 -13.89 -2.44 1.78
N SER A 35 -14.37 -2.35 3.00
CA SER A 35 -14.75 -1.09 3.64
C SER A 35 -13.70 -0.66 4.65
N ARG A 36 -14.01 0.38 5.44
CA ARG A 36 -13.15 0.91 6.48
C ARG A 36 -12.96 -0.10 7.62
N TYR A 37 -14.03 -0.78 8.03
CA TYR A 37 -14.02 -1.66 9.20
C TYR A 37 -13.94 -3.14 8.82
N ALA A 38 -14.39 -3.52 7.63
CA ALA A 38 -14.53 -4.92 7.23
C ALA A 38 -13.89 -5.24 5.88
N ILE A 39 -13.55 -6.52 5.71
CA ILE A 39 -13.24 -7.13 4.43
C ILE A 39 -14.05 -8.41 4.30
N LEU A 40 -14.95 -8.48 3.31
CA LEU A 40 -15.66 -9.71 2.99
C LEU A 40 -14.82 -10.53 2.01
N THR A 41 -14.72 -11.83 2.28
CA THR A 41 -13.83 -12.77 1.56
C THR A 41 -14.62 -13.96 1.02
N PRO A 42 -15.30 -13.82 -0.13
CA PRO A 42 -15.99 -14.93 -0.78
C PRO A 42 -15.05 -16.09 -1.12
N GLY A 43 -15.49 -17.33 -0.88
CA GLY A 43 -14.71 -18.54 -1.09
C GLY A 43 -13.60 -18.77 -0.05
N ALA A 44 -13.51 -17.95 0.99
CA ALA A 44 -12.56 -18.06 2.08
C ALA A 44 -13.31 -17.89 3.42
N PRO A 45 -13.95 -18.96 3.93
CA PRO A 45 -14.82 -18.87 5.09
C PRO A 45 -14.08 -18.55 6.39
N GLY A 46 -14.82 -18.02 7.36
CA GLY A 46 -14.35 -17.73 8.71
C GLY A 46 -14.45 -16.26 9.08
N LEU A 47 -14.61 -16.00 10.39
CA LEU A 47 -14.62 -14.67 10.97
C LEU A 47 -13.26 -14.42 11.62
N ASN A 48 -12.53 -13.43 11.11
CA ASN A 48 -11.18 -13.12 11.56
C ASN A 48 -11.10 -11.68 12.06
N ILE A 49 -10.24 -11.43 13.03
CA ILE A 49 -9.97 -10.10 13.56
C ILE A 49 -8.51 -9.76 13.31
N SER A 50 -8.25 -8.52 12.89
CA SER A 50 -6.90 -8.00 12.66
C SER A 50 -5.95 -8.35 13.80
N ARG A 51 -4.74 -8.82 13.46
CA ARG A 51 -3.67 -9.13 14.42
C ARG A 51 -3.11 -7.89 15.14
N LYS A 52 -3.48 -6.69 14.69
CA LYS A 52 -3.12 -5.44 15.36
C LYS A 52 -3.97 -5.21 16.62
N ILE A 53 -5.20 -5.72 16.66
CA ILE A 53 -6.09 -5.64 17.83
C ILE A 53 -5.67 -6.74 18.80
N ARG A 54 -5.10 -6.33 19.93
CA ARG A 54 -4.51 -7.24 20.94
C ARG A 54 -5.33 -7.36 22.21
N ASP A 55 -6.23 -6.41 22.46
CA ASP A 55 -7.11 -6.43 23.61
C ASP A 55 -8.12 -7.57 23.48
N GLU A 56 -8.13 -8.52 24.42
CA GLU A 56 -8.93 -9.74 24.31
C GLU A 56 -10.42 -9.49 24.53
N ASP A 57 -10.80 -8.50 25.34
CA ASP A 57 -12.20 -8.15 25.58
C ASP A 57 -12.79 -7.51 24.33
N MET A 58 -12.09 -6.55 23.74
CA MET A 58 -12.44 -5.96 22.44
C MET A 58 -12.53 -7.02 21.33
N ARG A 59 -11.60 -7.99 21.31
CA ARG A 59 -11.67 -9.10 20.34
C ARG A 59 -12.92 -9.96 20.54
N ALA A 60 -13.33 -10.21 21.79
CA ALA A 60 -14.55 -10.96 22.07
C ALA A 60 -15.79 -10.19 21.60
N GLU A 61 -15.88 -8.89 21.90
CA GLU A 61 -16.97 -8.01 21.46
C GLU A 61 -17.09 -7.96 19.93
N LEU A 62 -15.98 -7.70 19.24
CA LEU A 62 -15.93 -7.68 17.78
C LEU A 62 -16.28 -9.02 17.15
N ASN A 63 -15.92 -10.13 17.79
CA ASN A 63 -16.28 -11.46 17.33
C ASN A 63 -17.79 -11.72 17.42
N ASP A 64 -18.43 -11.30 18.51
CA ASP A 64 -19.87 -11.43 18.67
C ASP A 64 -20.64 -10.51 17.72
N LEU A 65 -20.15 -9.29 17.51
CA LEU A 65 -20.66 -8.38 16.48
C LEU A 65 -20.57 -9.01 15.08
N ALA A 66 -19.42 -9.60 14.73
CA ALA A 66 -19.20 -10.27 13.45
C ALA A 66 -20.17 -11.45 13.26
N LYS A 67 -20.41 -12.27 14.28
CA LYS A 67 -21.38 -13.39 14.20
C LYS A 67 -22.80 -12.88 13.95
N GLN A 68 -23.21 -11.82 14.63
CA GLN A 68 -24.54 -11.23 14.46
C GLN A 68 -24.69 -10.63 13.05
N ALA A 69 -23.73 -9.83 12.61
CA ALA A 69 -23.77 -9.18 11.30
C ALA A 69 -23.65 -10.16 10.13
N MET A 70 -22.96 -11.30 10.30
CA MET A 70 -22.85 -12.36 9.30
C MET A 70 -23.92 -13.45 9.43
N ALA A 71 -24.89 -13.30 10.34
CA ALA A 71 -25.97 -14.28 10.48
C ALA A 71 -26.78 -14.38 9.18
N GLY A 72 -26.94 -15.61 8.68
CA GLY A 72 -27.66 -15.91 7.43
C GLY A 72 -26.83 -15.75 6.15
N ALA A 73 -25.56 -15.31 6.25
CA ALA A 73 -24.66 -15.26 5.11
C ALA A 73 -24.34 -16.67 4.56
N ALA A 74 -23.95 -16.74 3.29
CA ALA A 74 -23.44 -17.97 2.69
C ALA A 74 -22.26 -18.54 3.49
N THR A 75 -22.17 -19.86 3.63
CA THR A 75 -21.17 -20.52 4.48
C THR A 75 -19.74 -20.36 3.99
N ASP A 76 -19.55 -20.02 2.72
CA ASP A 76 -18.27 -19.74 2.08
C ASP A 76 -17.89 -18.25 2.06
N LEU A 77 -18.77 -17.36 2.57
CA LEU A 77 -18.50 -15.93 2.72
C LEU A 77 -17.82 -15.64 4.05
N GLY A 78 -16.51 -15.37 4.02
CA GLY A 78 -15.76 -14.96 5.20
C GLY A 78 -15.79 -13.46 5.46
N LEU A 79 -15.32 -13.08 6.65
CA LEU A 79 -15.20 -11.71 7.11
C LEU A 79 -13.86 -11.51 7.84
N ILE A 80 -13.21 -10.38 7.59
CA ILE A 80 -12.06 -9.91 8.35
C ILE A 80 -12.35 -8.51 8.89
N LEU A 81 -12.37 -8.36 10.22
CA LEU A 81 -12.42 -7.07 10.88
C LEU A 81 -11.04 -6.40 10.91
N ARG A 82 -11.01 -5.13 10.50
CA ARG A 82 -9.79 -4.32 10.35
C ARG A 82 -9.44 -3.64 11.67
N SER A 83 -8.20 -3.17 11.80
CA SER A 83 -7.77 -2.42 13.01
C SER A 83 -8.58 -1.16 13.27
N ALA A 84 -9.09 -0.52 12.22
CA ALA A 84 -9.95 0.65 12.36
C ALA A 84 -11.24 0.38 13.16
N SER A 85 -11.67 -0.88 13.28
CA SER A 85 -12.84 -1.27 14.07
C SER A 85 -12.63 -1.12 15.58
N GLU A 86 -11.38 -1.14 16.06
CA GLU A 86 -11.05 -1.08 17.50
C GLU A 86 -11.46 0.24 18.16
N ALA A 87 -11.43 1.35 17.41
CA ALA A 87 -11.77 2.68 17.91
C ALA A 87 -13.15 3.18 17.44
N ALA A 88 -13.92 2.33 16.75
CA ALA A 88 -15.19 2.71 16.14
C ALA A 88 -16.39 2.32 17.02
N ASP A 89 -17.52 3.00 16.84
CA ASP A 89 -18.77 2.61 17.48
C ASP A 89 -19.25 1.25 16.94
N SER A 90 -19.77 0.40 17.84
CA SER A 90 -20.23 -0.94 17.47
C SER A 90 -21.36 -0.94 16.43
N GLY A 91 -22.23 0.07 16.46
CA GLY A 91 -23.31 0.27 15.49
C GLY A 91 -22.77 0.66 14.12
N ASP A 92 -21.76 1.54 14.07
CA ASP A 92 -21.10 1.93 12.83
C ASP A 92 -20.39 0.73 12.17
N VAL A 93 -19.70 -0.09 12.97
CA VAL A 93 -19.05 -1.31 12.47
C VAL A 93 -20.09 -2.31 11.98
N ALA A 94 -21.20 -2.51 12.69
CA ALA A 94 -22.26 -3.42 12.27
C ALA A 94 -22.93 -2.98 10.97
N GLY A 95 -23.24 -1.69 10.84
CA GLY A 95 -23.81 -1.12 9.62
C GLY A 95 -22.89 -1.30 8.42
N ASP A 96 -21.60 -0.99 8.60
CA ASP A 96 -20.58 -1.15 7.55
C ASP A 96 -20.43 -2.62 7.09
N ILE A 97 -20.48 -3.59 8.02
CA ILE A 97 -20.49 -5.01 7.65
C ILE A 97 -21.76 -5.36 6.86
N ALA A 98 -22.93 -4.88 7.31
CA ALA A 98 -24.20 -5.19 6.67
C ALA A 98 -24.26 -4.65 5.23
N ASP A 99 -23.82 -3.40 5.02
CA ASP A 99 -23.77 -2.77 3.70
C ASP A 99 -22.80 -3.51 2.77
N MET A 100 -21.61 -3.87 3.27
CA MET A 100 -20.63 -4.61 2.47
C MET A 100 -21.07 -6.04 2.17
N ARG A 101 -21.78 -6.70 3.10
CA ARG A 101 -22.35 -8.01 2.89
C ARG A 101 -23.42 -7.96 1.79
N ALA A 102 -24.33 -6.99 1.88
CA ALA A 102 -25.37 -6.80 0.87
C ALA A 102 -24.78 -6.56 -0.53
N LEU A 103 -23.74 -5.72 -0.62
CA LEU A 103 -23.00 -5.50 -1.88
C LEU A 103 -22.36 -6.79 -2.39
N ALA A 104 -21.66 -7.53 -1.52
CA ALA A 104 -21.00 -8.78 -1.91
C ALA A 104 -22.00 -9.81 -2.41
N GLU A 105 -23.11 -10.02 -1.69
CA GLU A 105 -24.17 -10.96 -2.06
C GLU A 105 -24.81 -10.59 -3.40
N ALA A 106 -25.09 -9.30 -3.63
CA ALA A 106 -25.64 -8.82 -4.89
C ALA A 106 -24.69 -9.07 -6.08
N VAL A 107 -23.40 -8.81 -5.91
CA VAL A 107 -22.39 -9.01 -6.97
C VAL A 107 -22.16 -10.49 -7.26
N LEU A 108 -22.13 -11.33 -6.22
CA LEU A 108 -21.82 -12.76 -6.37
C LEU A 108 -22.89 -13.54 -7.15
N VAL A 109 -24.13 -13.07 -7.16
CA VAL A 109 -25.22 -13.71 -7.91
C VAL A 109 -25.36 -13.19 -9.34
N ASP A 110 -24.67 -12.09 -9.69
CA ASP A 110 -24.77 -11.46 -11.00
C ASP A 110 -23.81 -12.07 -12.03
N LEU A 111 -24.15 -13.28 -12.48
CA LEU A 111 -23.38 -14.05 -13.47
C LEU A 111 -24.05 -14.08 -14.85
N THR A 112 -25.09 -13.27 -15.04
CA THR A 112 -25.89 -13.23 -16.26
C THR A 112 -25.55 -12.00 -17.11
N GLY A 113 -26.13 -11.85 -18.30
CA GLY A 113 -25.86 -10.68 -19.15
C GLY A 113 -24.54 -10.67 -19.94
N PRO A 114 -24.27 -9.59 -20.70
CA PRO A 114 -23.00 -9.33 -21.38
C PRO A 114 -21.91 -8.84 -20.39
N PRO A 115 -20.64 -8.71 -20.82
CA PRO A 115 -19.62 -8.08 -19.99
C PRO A 115 -20.00 -6.64 -19.62
N GLU A 116 -20.05 -6.35 -18.33
CA GLU A 116 -20.38 -5.02 -17.81
C GLU A 116 -19.63 -4.69 -16.51
N LEU A 117 -19.66 -3.41 -16.13
CA LEU A 117 -19.15 -2.95 -14.86
C LEU A 117 -20.25 -3.10 -13.79
N LEU A 118 -20.02 -3.98 -12.82
CA LEU A 118 -20.98 -4.20 -11.72
C LEU A 118 -20.82 -3.18 -10.59
N VAL A 119 -19.58 -2.85 -10.23
CA VAL A 119 -19.26 -1.95 -9.11
C VAL A 119 -18.10 -1.05 -9.51
N GLU A 120 -18.32 0.26 -9.40
CA GLU A 120 -17.28 1.28 -9.54
C GLU A 120 -16.22 1.13 -8.44
N GLY A 121 -14.96 1.35 -8.81
CA GLY A 121 -13.86 1.34 -7.85
C GLY A 121 -13.94 2.50 -6.87
N ALA A 122 -13.42 2.31 -5.66
CA ALA A 122 -13.31 3.40 -4.69
C ALA A 122 -12.45 4.55 -5.26
N SER A 123 -12.91 5.78 -5.07
CA SER A 123 -12.17 7.01 -5.36
C SER A 123 -10.87 7.10 -4.54
N ALA A 124 -10.01 8.07 -4.89
CA ALA A 124 -8.78 8.32 -4.15
C ALA A 124 -9.05 8.68 -2.68
N GLN A 125 -10.09 9.48 -2.42
CA GLN A 125 -10.49 9.88 -1.07
C GLN A 125 -11.01 8.67 -0.27
N GLU A 126 -11.90 7.87 -0.84
CA GLU A 126 -12.43 6.67 -0.18
C GLU A 126 -11.31 5.67 0.11
N THR A 127 -10.39 5.47 -0.84
CA THR A 127 -9.23 4.60 -0.65
C THR A 127 -8.32 5.11 0.47
N ALA A 128 -8.02 6.42 0.51
CA ALA A 128 -7.20 7.01 1.56
C ALA A 128 -7.88 6.91 2.94
N TRP A 129 -9.17 7.24 3.03
CA TRP A 129 -9.93 7.14 4.27
C TRP A 129 -10.02 5.70 4.77
N ARG A 130 -10.20 4.76 3.85
CA ARG A 130 -10.26 3.33 4.15
C ARG A 130 -8.91 2.79 4.64
N ASP A 131 -7.83 3.09 3.93
CA ASP A 131 -6.56 2.37 4.07
C ASP A 131 -5.48 3.13 4.85
N TRP A 132 -5.58 4.46 4.98
CA TRP A 132 -4.54 5.30 5.61
C TRP A 132 -5.01 6.02 6.88
N ALA A 133 -6.31 6.02 7.20
CA ALA A 133 -6.85 6.63 8.42
C ALA A 133 -6.71 5.76 9.69
N ASP A 134 -5.74 4.83 9.69
CA ASP A 134 -5.33 4.04 10.86
C ASP A 134 -3.81 4.22 11.10
N PRO A 135 -3.41 4.94 12.16
CA PRO A 135 -4.27 5.54 13.20
C PRO A 135 -5.11 6.70 12.68
N VAL A 136 -6.12 7.11 13.46
CA VAL A 136 -7.01 8.23 13.11
C VAL A 136 -6.18 9.49 12.84
N PRO A 137 -6.44 10.21 11.73
CA PRO A 137 -5.75 11.46 11.44
C PRO A 137 -5.96 12.50 12.55
N ASP A 138 -4.92 13.26 12.85
CA ASP A 138 -5.01 14.38 13.81
C ASP A 138 -5.98 15.48 13.31
N GLU A 139 -6.09 15.62 11.99
CA GLU A 139 -6.93 16.62 11.32
C GLU A 139 -7.47 16.07 9.98
N VAL A 140 -8.70 16.46 9.63
CA VAL A 140 -9.33 16.18 8.33
C VAL A 140 -9.82 17.50 7.76
N VAL A 141 -9.31 17.87 6.58
CA VAL A 141 -9.68 19.10 5.87
C VAL A 141 -10.43 18.73 4.60
N ASP A 142 -11.72 19.04 4.53
CA ASP A 142 -12.61 18.78 3.40
C ASP A 142 -13.05 20.07 2.67
N THR A 143 -12.44 21.20 3.03
CA THR A 143 -12.77 22.50 2.45
C THR A 143 -11.89 22.83 1.24
N PRO A 144 -12.40 23.61 0.26
CA PRO A 144 -11.58 24.13 -0.82
C PRO A 144 -10.40 24.95 -0.27
N GLY A 145 -9.20 24.71 -0.81
CA GLY A 145 -7.98 25.42 -0.37
C GLY A 145 -7.11 24.63 0.62
N GLY A 146 -7.60 23.54 1.21
CA GLY A 146 -6.84 22.77 2.20
C GLY A 146 -5.45 22.31 1.72
N PHE A 147 -5.27 22.05 0.42
CA PHE A 147 -3.94 21.73 -0.11
C PHE A 147 -2.97 22.92 -0.05
N ALA A 148 -3.44 24.14 -0.30
CA ALA A 148 -2.60 25.34 -0.22
C ALA A 148 -2.26 25.66 1.24
N ASP A 149 -3.25 25.58 2.14
CA ASP A 149 -3.08 25.90 3.56
C ASP A 149 -2.06 24.98 4.25
N HIS A 150 -1.91 23.74 3.77
CA HIS A 150 -0.95 22.76 4.28
C HIS A 150 0.28 22.57 3.38
N SER A 151 0.52 23.48 2.42
CA SER A 151 1.66 23.46 1.48
C SER A 151 1.82 22.14 0.70
N ILE A 152 0.69 21.48 0.40
CA ILE A 152 0.67 20.19 -0.30
C ILE A 152 1.13 20.36 -1.75
N TYR A 153 0.85 21.49 -2.40
CA TYR A 153 1.29 21.75 -3.77
C TYR A 153 2.83 21.81 -3.86
N GLU A 154 3.49 22.47 -2.91
CA GLU A 154 4.94 22.55 -2.81
C GLU A 154 5.55 21.18 -2.55
N MET A 155 4.90 20.36 -1.72
CA MET A 155 5.32 18.97 -1.49
C MET A 155 5.19 18.13 -2.77
N ILE A 156 4.11 18.29 -3.53
CA ILE A 156 3.93 17.62 -4.83
C ILE A 156 5.02 18.07 -5.81
N ASP A 157 5.29 19.37 -5.91
CA ASP A 157 6.33 19.88 -6.80
C ASP A 157 7.73 19.40 -6.40
N ALA A 158 8.02 19.29 -5.10
CA ALA A 158 9.25 18.67 -4.62
C ALA A 158 9.35 17.19 -5.01
N LEU A 159 8.24 16.44 -4.97
CA LEU A 159 8.21 15.03 -5.38
C LEU A 159 8.44 14.83 -6.88
N ARG A 160 8.15 15.83 -7.72
CA ARG A 160 8.41 15.80 -9.16
C ARG A 160 9.89 15.94 -9.49
N GLN A 161 10.69 16.49 -8.59
CA GLN A 161 12.13 16.60 -8.78
C GLN A 161 12.81 15.26 -8.48
N PRO A 162 13.84 14.85 -9.25
CA PRO A 162 14.59 13.63 -8.95
C PRO A 162 15.42 13.78 -7.68
N ARG A 163 15.87 15.00 -7.35
CA ARG A 163 16.68 15.31 -6.18
C ARG A 163 15.84 15.33 -4.90
N VAL A 164 16.28 14.60 -3.88
CA VAL A 164 15.71 14.58 -2.53
C VAL A 164 16.77 15.05 -1.54
N ALA A 165 16.48 16.11 -0.80
CA ALA A 165 17.34 16.55 0.30
C ALA A 165 17.26 15.56 1.47
N LEU A 166 18.40 15.25 2.08
CA LEU A 166 18.50 14.36 3.24
C LEU A 166 18.90 15.15 4.49
N ALA A 167 18.50 14.64 5.66
CA ALA A 167 18.98 15.17 6.92
C ALA A 167 20.52 15.13 6.98
N GLY A 168 21.14 16.21 7.49
CA GLY A 168 22.59 16.34 7.54
C GLY A 168 23.25 16.92 6.28
N GLY A 169 22.48 17.44 5.32
CA GLY A 169 23.00 18.19 4.17
C GLY A 169 23.37 17.33 2.96
N GLY A 170 23.24 16.00 3.06
CA GLY A 170 23.32 15.09 1.94
C GLY A 170 22.10 15.16 1.03
N HIS A 171 22.11 14.39 -0.05
CA HIS A 171 20.97 14.25 -0.95
C HIS A 171 20.98 12.88 -1.62
N MET A 172 19.83 12.48 -2.18
CA MET A 172 19.77 11.37 -3.12
C MET A 172 19.06 11.78 -4.40
N MET A 173 19.43 11.15 -5.51
CA MET A 173 18.75 11.25 -6.80
C MET A 173 17.89 10.02 -6.98
N ILE A 174 16.63 10.17 -7.41
CA ILE A 174 15.73 9.06 -7.71
C ILE A 174 15.31 9.19 -9.18
N GLU A 175 15.79 8.28 -10.01
CA GLU A 175 15.67 8.38 -11.46
C GLU A 175 15.07 7.09 -12.06
N PRO A 176 13.79 7.12 -12.48
CA PRO A 176 13.18 5.99 -13.16
C PRO A 176 13.77 5.86 -14.57
N THR A 177 14.21 4.65 -14.92
CA THR A 177 14.60 4.29 -16.28
C THR A 177 13.53 3.38 -16.89
N ARG A 178 13.73 2.95 -18.14
CA ARG A 178 12.84 1.97 -18.79
C ARG A 178 12.74 0.65 -18.02
N ALA A 179 13.83 0.16 -17.44
CA ALA A 179 13.92 -1.19 -16.87
C ALA A 179 13.83 -1.19 -15.34
N LEU A 180 14.48 -0.23 -14.70
CA LEU A 180 14.68 -0.18 -13.26
C LEU A 180 14.68 1.26 -12.73
N LEU A 181 14.51 1.40 -11.42
CA LEU A 181 14.71 2.65 -10.70
C LEU A 181 16.16 2.72 -10.21
N SER A 182 16.87 3.79 -10.56
CA SER A 182 18.21 4.06 -10.04
C SER A 182 18.15 5.11 -8.94
N ILE A 183 18.86 4.87 -7.86
CA ILE A 183 18.98 5.80 -6.74
C ILE A 183 20.45 6.00 -6.41
N ASP A 184 20.91 7.25 -6.37
CA ASP A 184 22.30 7.61 -6.04
C ASP A 184 22.33 8.48 -4.78
N VAL A 185 23.21 8.17 -3.81
CA VAL A 185 23.28 8.84 -2.51
C VAL A 185 24.59 9.61 -2.35
N ASN A 186 24.48 10.90 -2.05
CA ASN A 186 25.59 11.83 -1.92
C ASN A 186 25.67 12.43 -0.50
N THR A 187 26.87 12.55 0.04
CA THR A 187 27.13 13.12 1.38
C THR A 187 26.97 14.63 1.44
N GLY A 188 26.94 15.33 0.29
CA GLY A 188 26.88 16.78 0.24
C GLY A 188 28.15 17.43 0.81
N PRO A 189 28.05 18.50 1.60
CA PRO A 189 29.21 19.23 2.12
C PRO A 189 29.86 18.57 3.36
N ASP A 190 29.26 17.54 3.96
CA ASP A 190 29.85 16.84 5.12
C ASP A 190 31.06 16.01 4.66
N THR A 191 32.25 16.38 5.14
CA THR A 191 33.51 15.69 4.89
C THR A 191 34.02 14.92 6.11
N SER A 192 33.19 14.76 7.14
CA SER A 192 33.56 13.99 8.34
C SER A 192 33.73 12.51 8.03
N PRO A 193 34.53 11.76 8.82
CA PRO A 193 34.70 10.32 8.62
C PRO A 193 33.38 9.51 8.66
N ALA A 194 32.35 10.05 9.29
CA ALA A 194 31.02 9.42 9.39
C ALA A 194 30.03 9.91 8.31
N ALA A 195 30.44 10.80 7.40
CA ALA A 195 29.55 11.43 6.42
C ALA A 195 28.80 10.41 5.56
N SER A 196 29.49 9.41 5.00
CA SER A 196 28.86 8.36 4.20
C SER A 196 27.82 7.57 4.98
N LEU A 197 28.16 7.12 6.19
CA LEU A 197 27.22 6.33 7.00
C LEU A 197 26.00 7.15 7.40
N LYS A 198 26.18 8.43 7.78
CA LYS A 198 25.07 9.34 8.09
C LYS A 198 24.15 9.55 6.89
N ALA A 199 24.72 9.84 5.72
CA ALA A 199 23.97 10.06 4.49
C ALA A 199 23.20 8.79 4.06
N ASN A 200 23.84 7.63 4.12
CA ASN A 200 23.22 6.35 3.79
C ASN A 200 22.07 6.00 4.75
N ILE A 201 22.22 6.23 6.05
CA ILE A 201 21.15 6.04 7.03
C ILE A 201 19.98 7.00 6.77
N ALA A 202 20.27 8.27 6.46
CA ALA A 202 19.23 9.24 6.11
C ALA A 202 18.48 8.83 4.85
N ALA A 203 19.19 8.41 3.80
CA ALA A 203 18.60 7.90 2.55
C ALA A 203 17.74 6.66 2.82
N ALA A 204 18.25 5.67 3.56
CA ALA A 204 17.53 4.44 3.87
C ALA A 204 16.23 4.67 4.64
N ARG A 205 16.19 5.67 5.53
CA ARG A 205 14.98 6.05 6.27
C ARG A 205 13.97 6.81 5.41
N GLU A 206 14.45 7.64 4.49
CA GLU A 206 13.61 8.48 3.64
C GLU A 206 13.06 7.73 2.42
N LEU A 207 13.77 6.70 1.97
CA LEU A 207 13.46 5.97 0.74
C LEU A 207 12.03 5.39 0.69
N PRO A 208 11.51 4.68 1.71
CA PRO A 208 10.13 4.17 1.66
C PRO A 208 9.10 5.28 1.40
N ARG A 209 9.26 6.43 2.08
CA ARG A 209 8.37 7.59 1.92
C ARG A 209 8.39 8.08 0.47
N GLN A 210 9.58 8.22 -0.11
CA GLN A 210 9.75 8.71 -1.48
C GLN A 210 9.18 7.73 -2.51
N LEU A 211 9.41 6.43 -2.36
CA LEU A 211 8.85 5.41 -3.26
C LEU A 211 7.31 5.41 -3.19
N ARG A 212 6.75 5.48 -1.99
CA ARG A 212 5.29 5.47 -1.77
C ARG A 212 4.59 6.71 -2.32
N LEU A 213 5.14 7.89 -2.06
CA LEU A 213 4.56 9.17 -2.51
C LEU A 213 4.70 9.38 -4.02
N ARG A 214 5.77 8.85 -4.63
CA ARG A 214 5.95 8.90 -6.09
C ARG A 214 5.26 7.76 -6.84
N GLY A 215 4.67 6.79 -6.14
CA GLY A 215 4.05 5.61 -6.75
C GLY A 215 5.06 4.71 -7.49
N LEU A 216 6.33 4.69 -7.05
CA LEU A 216 7.40 3.97 -7.74
C LEU A 216 7.51 2.51 -7.27
N GLY A 217 7.69 1.61 -8.23
CA GLY A 217 7.87 0.17 -7.99
C GLY A 217 8.53 -0.54 -9.18
N GLY A 218 8.87 -1.81 -8.99
CA GLY A 218 9.65 -2.62 -9.90
C GLY A 218 11.01 -2.99 -9.31
N GLN A 219 12.01 -3.20 -10.19
CA GLN A 219 13.40 -3.39 -9.78
C GLN A 219 14.01 -2.04 -9.40
N ILE A 220 14.68 -1.99 -8.27
CA ILE A 220 15.27 -0.78 -7.70
C ILE A 220 16.71 -1.09 -7.31
N VAL A 221 17.63 -0.23 -7.73
CA VAL A 221 19.05 -0.32 -7.41
C VAL A 221 19.46 0.97 -6.71
N VAL A 222 20.07 0.83 -5.54
CA VAL A 222 20.56 1.95 -4.72
C VAL A 222 22.09 1.91 -4.69
N ASP A 223 22.70 2.97 -5.22
CA ASP A 223 24.12 3.28 -5.07
C ASP A 223 24.31 4.14 -3.82
N PHE A 224 24.65 3.49 -2.72
CA PHE A 224 24.94 4.17 -1.46
C PHE A 224 26.35 4.76 -1.50
N SER A 225 26.54 5.91 -0.84
CA SER A 225 27.87 6.52 -0.70
C SER A 225 28.88 5.50 -0.16
N PRO A 226 30.13 5.48 -0.68
CA PRO A 226 31.14 4.50 -0.30
C PRO A 226 31.30 4.36 1.22
N MET A 227 31.19 3.13 1.71
CA MET A 227 31.33 2.81 3.14
C MET A 227 32.02 1.46 3.37
N PRO A 228 32.69 1.27 4.53
CA PRO A 228 33.27 -0.02 4.91
C PRO A 228 32.26 -1.16 4.93
N LYS A 229 32.67 -2.37 4.51
CA LYS A 229 31.79 -3.56 4.52
C LYS A 229 31.16 -3.86 5.88
N LYS A 230 31.87 -3.58 6.98
CA LYS A 230 31.35 -3.76 8.35
C LYS A 230 30.12 -2.91 8.65
N ASP A 231 29.98 -1.74 8.00
CA ASP A 231 28.88 -0.80 8.25
C ASP A 231 27.62 -1.19 7.44
N ARG A 232 27.73 -2.10 6.46
CA ARG A 232 26.59 -2.64 5.72
C ARG A 232 25.57 -3.31 6.63
N ALA A 233 26.02 -4.00 7.67
CA ALA A 233 25.12 -4.65 8.64
C ALA A 233 24.23 -3.63 9.37
N ILE A 234 24.78 -2.45 9.69
CA ILE A 234 24.03 -1.35 10.29
C ILE A 234 22.98 -0.84 9.30
N LEU A 235 23.38 -0.62 8.04
CA LEU A 235 22.47 -0.12 7.01
C LEU A 235 21.35 -1.12 6.69
N ASP A 236 21.65 -2.42 6.65
CA ASP A 236 20.66 -3.48 6.44
C ASP A 236 19.60 -3.48 7.55
N GLN A 237 20.02 -3.29 8.81
CA GLN A 237 19.09 -3.17 9.93
C GLN A 237 18.20 -1.93 9.79
N VAL A 238 18.77 -0.80 9.35
CA VAL A 238 18.01 0.44 9.11
C VAL A 238 17.01 0.25 7.98
N LEU A 239 17.41 -0.34 6.84
CA LEU A 239 16.52 -0.64 5.71
C LEU A 239 15.37 -1.57 6.13
N ARG A 240 15.68 -2.67 6.83
CA ARG A 240 14.65 -3.60 7.34
C ARG A 240 13.67 -2.90 8.28
N SER A 241 14.16 -2.01 9.14
CA SER A 241 13.30 -1.24 10.04
C SER A 241 12.44 -0.22 9.27
N ALA A 242 13.02 0.47 8.29
CA ALA A 242 12.34 1.51 7.50
C ALA A 242 11.23 0.92 6.62
N PHE A 243 11.44 -0.26 6.05
CA PHE A 243 10.47 -0.97 5.20
C PHE A 243 9.54 -1.94 5.96
N LYS A 244 9.62 -2.02 7.30
CA LYS A 244 8.84 -2.98 8.10
C LYS A 244 7.32 -2.86 7.88
N GLY A 245 6.81 -1.64 7.71
CA GLY A 245 5.39 -1.38 7.45
C GLY A 245 4.91 -1.79 6.06
N GLU A 246 5.83 -2.01 5.12
CA GLU A 246 5.57 -2.30 3.70
C GLU A 246 6.12 -3.69 3.29
N ALA A 247 6.33 -4.58 4.27
CA ALA A 247 6.97 -5.88 4.05
C ALA A 247 6.22 -6.80 3.07
N ALA A 248 4.91 -6.60 2.87
CA ALA A 248 4.13 -7.34 1.89
C ALA A 248 4.35 -6.85 0.44
N GLU A 249 4.85 -5.62 0.27
CA GLU A 249 5.04 -4.97 -1.02
C GLU A 249 6.51 -4.94 -1.46
N THR A 250 7.45 -5.09 -0.51
CA THR A 250 8.88 -4.87 -0.73
C THR A 250 9.72 -6.11 -0.39
N ASN A 251 10.65 -6.45 -1.28
CA ASN A 251 11.69 -7.44 -1.03
C ASN A 251 13.08 -6.78 -1.05
N LEU A 252 13.80 -6.88 0.06
CA LEU A 252 15.18 -6.40 0.20
C LEU A 252 16.14 -7.51 -0.22
N ALA A 253 16.62 -7.48 -1.47
CA ALA A 253 17.43 -8.57 -2.02
C ALA A 253 18.85 -8.59 -1.43
N GLY A 254 19.47 -7.42 -1.26
CA GLY A 254 20.76 -7.27 -0.61
C GLY A 254 21.84 -6.65 -1.50
N TRP A 255 23.10 -6.88 -1.16
CA TRP A 255 24.25 -6.24 -1.80
C TRP A 255 24.78 -7.03 -2.99
N THR A 256 25.04 -6.34 -4.11
CA THR A 256 25.76 -6.89 -5.25
C THR A 256 27.27 -6.97 -4.97
N THR A 257 27.99 -7.69 -5.84
CA THR A 257 29.46 -7.76 -5.82
C THR A 257 30.11 -6.38 -5.98
N LEU A 258 29.49 -5.49 -6.77
CA LEU A 258 29.98 -4.13 -7.01
C LEU A 258 29.61 -3.15 -5.89
N GLY A 259 28.80 -3.57 -4.92
CA GLY A 259 28.46 -2.75 -3.76
C GLY A 259 27.18 -1.93 -3.90
N LEU A 260 26.39 -2.17 -4.94
CA LEU A 260 25.03 -1.64 -5.05
C LEU A 260 24.08 -2.45 -4.14
N PHE A 261 22.98 -1.84 -3.71
CA PHE A 261 21.92 -2.52 -2.99
C PHE A 261 20.71 -2.74 -3.91
N GLU A 262 20.24 -3.98 -4.00
CA GLU A 262 19.10 -4.36 -4.83
C GLU A 262 17.86 -4.60 -3.99
N MET A 263 16.72 -4.14 -4.49
CA MET A 263 15.41 -4.43 -3.93
C MET A 263 14.35 -4.47 -5.04
N THR A 264 13.22 -5.10 -4.73
CA THR A 264 12.03 -5.00 -5.57
C THR A 264 10.86 -4.49 -4.76
N ARG A 265 9.99 -3.70 -5.40
CA ARG A 265 8.73 -3.23 -4.82
C ARG A 265 7.59 -3.50 -5.79
N LYS A 266 6.42 -3.88 -5.30
CA LYS A 266 5.23 -4.11 -6.14
C LYS A 266 4.85 -2.83 -6.90
N ARG A 267 4.38 -2.98 -8.15
CA ARG A 267 3.77 -1.90 -8.95
C ARG A 267 2.26 -1.92 -8.75
N ASP A 268 1.81 -1.35 -7.65
CA ASP A 268 0.39 -1.29 -7.26
C ASP A 268 -0.20 0.13 -7.28
N ARG A 269 0.60 1.12 -7.64
CA ARG A 269 0.20 2.52 -7.81
C ARG A 269 0.67 3.02 -9.17
N LEU A 270 -0.05 3.98 -9.72
CA LEU A 270 0.45 4.76 -10.87
C LEU A 270 1.56 5.69 -10.38
N PRO A 271 2.65 5.86 -11.15
CA PRO A 271 3.66 6.86 -10.84
C PRO A 271 3.05 8.26 -10.81
N LEU A 272 3.48 9.08 -9.84
CA LEU A 272 2.99 10.46 -9.68
C LEU A 272 3.16 11.28 -10.97
N SER A 273 4.24 11.04 -11.71
CA SER A 273 4.52 11.68 -13.00
C SER A 273 3.49 11.36 -14.08
N GLU A 274 2.85 10.19 -14.02
CA GLU A 274 1.79 9.79 -14.96
C GLU A 274 0.43 10.32 -14.52
N VAL A 275 0.18 10.40 -13.20
CA VAL A 275 -1.08 10.93 -12.65
C VAL A 275 -1.23 12.44 -12.91
N LEU A 276 -0.12 13.18 -12.94
CA LEU A 276 -0.09 14.63 -13.15
C LEU A 276 0.15 15.04 -14.62
N ALA A 277 0.28 14.09 -15.54
CA ALA A 277 0.52 14.34 -16.96
C ALA A 277 -0.78 14.72 -17.69
#